data_AF-A0A5C7PAA1-F1
#
_entry.id   AF-A0A5C7PAA1-F1
#
_cell.length_a   1.000
_cell.length_b   1.000
_cell.length_c   1.000
_cell.angle_alpha   90.00
_cell.angle_beta   90.00
_cell.angle_gamma   90.00
#
_symmetry.space_group_name_H-M   'P 1'
#
loop_
_entity.id
_entity.type
_entity.pdbx_description
1 polymer ?
#
loop_
_entity_poly.entity_id
_entity_poly.type
_entity_poly.pdbx_seq_one_letter_code
_entity_poly.pdbx_strand_id
1 'polypeptide(L)'
;MLIGARVVQGVYAALLTPAALALLTVTFVDPRERAKAFAVYGAIAGGGMAVGLILGGLLTQYVSWRWTLGINVPLSAVAILMGVKFLRESRAEGERRYDIPGVVMSAIGLGMLVYGFTIAGEEGRGWTAPLTLTLTIGGFLVLVVFVLWERRSSHPLLPMRVFMDRSRGGSYLALVLTAIGLSALFFFLTFYFQGSLGLSPLQTGLAFIPFAIAIVATSTLTASLLPKTGPRPLVVSGSLIAAAGMLMLSRLSVDTHLAFIMGAEVLVGVGVALAVVPLSSTALIGVDDGDAGVASALVNAVQQIGAAMGITLLNAAAASATPVT
;
A
#
# COMPACT_ATOMS: atom_id res chain seq x y z
N MET A 1 2.65 21.59 -10.69
CA MET A 1 3.98 21.03 -10.30
C MET A 1 3.88 19.85 -9.33
N LEU A 2 3.12 19.93 -8.24
CA LEU A 2 3.06 18.86 -7.21
C LEU A 2 2.50 17.52 -7.72
N ILE A 3 1.48 17.56 -8.58
CA ILE A 3 0.90 16.37 -9.23
C ILE A 3 1.93 15.68 -10.14
N GLY A 4 2.65 16.44 -10.96
CA GLY A 4 3.71 15.90 -11.83
C GLY A 4 4.82 15.21 -11.03
N ALA A 5 5.25 15.78 -9.89
CA ALA A 5 6.22 15.15 -9.01
C ALA A 5 5.71 13.83 -8.40
N ARG A 6 4.41 13.74 -8.07
CA ARG A 6 3.78 12.49 -7.58
C ARG A 6 3.67 11.42 -8.65
N VAL A 7 3.37 11.80 -9.89
CA VAL A 7 3.40 10.87 -11.04
C VAL A 7 4.80 10.30 -11.22
N VAL A 8 5.82 11.17 -11.21
CA VAL A 8 7.22 10.75 -11.31
C VAL A 8 7.61 9.83 -10.16
N GLN A 9 7.26 10.15 -8.91
CA GLN A 9 7.50 9.26 -7.76
C GLN A 9 6.82 7.90 -7.91
N GLY A 10 5.58 7.87 -8.38
CA GLY A 10 4.86 6.62 -8.62
C GLY A 10 5.54 5.76 -9.68
N VAL A 11 5.95 6.35 -10.81
CA VAL A 11 6.69 5.67 -11.89
C VAL A 11 8.02 5.12 -11.38
N TYR A 12 8.80 5.94 -10.66
CA TYR A 12 10.06 5.47 -10.07
C TYR A 12 9.83 4.35 -9.05
N ALA A 13 8.84 4.46 -8.16
CA ALA A 13 8.54 3.42 -7.19
C ALA A 13 8.15 2.09 -7.88
N ALA A 14 7.35 2.16 -8.94
CA ALA A 14 6.93 0.99 -9.71
C ALA A 14 8.09 0.28 -10.43
N LEU A 15 9.10 1.04 -10.89
CA LEU A 15 10.29 0.48 -11.53
C LEU A 15 11.32 -0.05 -10.52
N LEU A 16 11.54 0.71 -9.45
CA LEU A 16 12.66 0.50 -8.53
C LEU A 16 12.37 -0.63 -7.53
N THR A 17 11.12 -0.81 -7.12
CA THR A 17 10.71 -1.89 -6.19
C THR A 17 10.98 -3.29 -6.75
N PRO A 18 10.50 -3.66 -7.95
CA PRO A 18 10.80 -4.98 -8.52
C PRO A 18 12.28 -5.12 -8.93
N ALA A 19 12.91 -4.06 -9.42
CA ALA A 19 14.34 -4.06 -9.74
C ALA A 19 15.21 -4.33 -8.49
N ALA A 20 14.89 -3.71 -7.35
CA ALA A 20 15.60 -3.94 -6.10
C ALA A 20 15.46 -5.38 -5.60
N LEU A 21 14.27 -5.96 -5.66
CA LEU A 21 14.04 -7.35 -5.28
C LEU A 21 14.78 -8.33 -6.20
N ALA A 22 14.72 -8.12 -7.53
CA ALA A 22 15.46 -8.94 -8.48
C ALA A 22 16.97 -8.87 -8.23
N LEU A 23 17.49 -7.66 -8.02
CA LEU A 23 18.91 -7.46 -7.80
C LEU A 23 19.39 -8.07 -6.47
N LEU A 24 18.57 -8.06 -5.42
CA LEU A 24 18.83 -8.81 -4.18
C LEU A 24 18.95 -10.32 -4.45
N THR A 25 18.08 -10.88 -5.30
CA THR A 25 18.12 -12.33 -5.60
C THR A 25 19.29 -12.76 -6.47
N VAL A 26 19.76 -11.88 -7.37
CA VAL A 26 20.91 -12.18 -8.25
C VAL A 26 22.24 -11.89 -7.58
N THR A 27 22.30 -10.89 -6.68
CA THR A 27 23.53 -10.52 -5.97
C THR A 27 23.86 -11.49 -4.84
N PHE A 28 22.85 -11.98 -4.10
CA PHE A 28 23.04 -12.89 -2.97
C PHE A 28 22.67 -14.32 -3.37
N VAL A 29 23.68 -15.07 -3.81
CA VAL A 29 23.53 -16.46 -4.27
C VAL A 29 23.48 -17.45 -3.10
N ASP A 30 24.15 -17.16 -1.98
CA ASP A 30 24.10 -18.00 -0.77
C ASP A 30 22.73 -17.86 -0.08
N PRO A 31 21.99 -18.97 0.17
CA PRO A 31 20.70 -18.95 0.85
C PRO A 31 20.70 -18.25 2.21
N ARG A 32 21.79 -18.34 2.99
CA ARG A 32 21.92 -17.69 4.30
C ARG A 32 22.13 -16.20 4.17
N GLU A 33 22.93 -15.77 3.20
CA GLU A 33 23.14 -14.34 2.92
C GLU A 33 21.90 -13.70 2.31
N ARG A 34 21.21 -14.41 1.41
CA ARG A 34 19.92 -13.99 0.85
C ARG A 34 18.89 -13.79 1.94
N ALA A 35 18.73 -14.73 2.87
CA ALA A 35 17.82 -14.58 4.00
C ALA A 35 18.14 -13.33 4.85
N LYS A 36 19.43 -13.06 5.11
CA LYS A 36 19.86 -11.83 5.80
C LYS A 36 19.55 -10.57 4.99
N ALA A 37 19.78 -10.59 3.67
CA ALA A 37 19.52 -9.45 2.80
C ALA A 37 18.02 -9.11 2.74
N PHE A 38 17.15 -10.13 2.64
CA PHE A 38 15.71 -9.96 2.73
C PHE A 38 15.26 -9.46 4.13
N ALA A 39 15.91 -9.93 5.20
CA ALA A 39 15.64 -9.44 6.55
C ALA A 39 15.99 -7.95 6.71
N VAL A 40 17.14 -7.52 6.17
CA VAL A 40 17.54 -6.10 6.16
C VAL A 40 16.58 -5.26 5.30
N TYR A 41 16.19 -5.75 4.12
CA TYR A 41 15.20 -5.09 3.28
C TYR A 41 13.87 -4.87 4.01
N GLY A 42 13.36 -5.91 4.67
CA GLY A 42 12.14 -5.83 5.48
C GLY A 42 12.29 -4.86 6.68
N ALA A 43 13.44 -4.87 7.35
CA ALA A 43 13.74 -3.95 8.44
C ALA A 43 13.78 -2.49 7.98
N ILE A 44 14.34 -2.21 6.80
CA ILE A 44 14.36 -0.88 6.19
C ILE A 44 12.96 -0.45 5.77
N ALA A 45 12.17 -1.35 5.15
CA ALA A 45 10.80 -1.04 4.75
C ALA A 45 9.92 -0.69 5.96
N GLY A 46 9.99 -1.48 7.04
CA GLY A 46 9.25 -1.20 8.29
C GLY A 46 9.78 0.01 9.05
N GLY A 47 11.11 0.09 9.22
CA GLY A 47 11.76 1.21 9.89
C GLY A 47 11.55 2.54 9.16
N GLY A 48 11.55 2.51 7.83
CA GLY A 48 11.27 3.67 6.98
C GLY A 48 9.86 4.22 7.17
N MET A 49 8.86 3.35 7.41
CA MET A 49 7.51 3.80 7.75
C MET A 49 7.48 4.56 9.08
N ALA A 50 8.11 4.03 10.14
CA ALA A 50 8.17 4.67 11.44
C ALA A 50 8.98 5.99 11.41
N VAL A 51 10.17 5.96 10.81
CA VAL A 51 11.03 7.15 10.64
C VAL A 51 10.34 8.20 9.76
N GLY A 52 9.63 7.76 8.71
CA GLY A 52 8.86 8.62 7.82
C GLY A 52 7.71 9.33 8.52
N LEU A 53 6.98 8.67 9.42
CA LEU A 53 5.94 9.31 10.23
C LEU A 53 6.52 10.37 11.17
N ILE A 54 7.62 10.06 11.86
CA ILE A 54 8.26 10.98 12.82
C ILE A 54 8.85 12.19 12.10
N LEU A 55 9.66 11.97 11.06
CA LEU A 55 10.22 13.04 10.25
C LEU A 55 9.11 13.85 9.57
N GLY A 56 8.06 13.17 9.08
CA GLY A 56 6.87 13.79 8.51
C GLY A 56 6.19 14.76 9.48
N GLY A 57 5.93 14.32 10.71
CA GLY A 57 5.37 15.15 11.77
C GLY A 57 6.28 16.32 12.17
N LEU A 58 7.58 16.06 12.30
CA LEU A 58 8.58 17.07 12.69
C LEU A 58 8.74 18.17 11.62
N LEU A 59 8.83 17.80 10.35
CA LEU A 59 8.91 18.75 9.24
C LEU A 59 7.62 19.56 9.08
N THR A 60 6.46 18.92 9.28
CA THR A 60 5.16 19.58 9.19
C THR A 60 4.95 20.59 10.32
N GLN A 61 5.42 20.27 11.53
CA GLN A 61 5.29 21.15 12.70
C GLN A 61 6.28 22.33 12.68
N TYR A 62 7.57 22.08 12.40
CA TYR A 62 8.62 23.08 12.61
C TYR A 62 9.04 23.86 11.37
N VAL A 63 8.76 23.34 10.17
CA VAL A 63 9.25 23.96 8.93
C VAL A 63 8.08 24.32 8.02
N SER A 64 7.46 23.32 7.40
CA SER A 64 6.30 23.44 6.53
C SER A 64 5.97 22.05 6.01
N TRP A 65 4.69 21.77 5.79
CA TRP A 65 4.23 20.57 5.09
C TRP A 65 4.93 20.35 3.73
N ARG A 66 5.45 21.40 3.06
CA ARG A 66 6.14 21.26 1.78
C ARG A 66 7.46 20.51 1.90
N TRP A 67 8.11 20.58 3.05
CA TRP A 67 9.40 19.93 3.29
C TRP A 67 9.30 18.42 3.50
N THR A 68 8.13 17.87 3.82
CA THR A 68 7.93 16.41 3.80
C THR A 68 8.03 15.84 2.39
N LEU A 69 7.78 16.64 1.36
CA LEU A 69 8.04 16.27 -0.03
C LEU A 69 9.53 16.45 -0.36
N GLY A 70 10.11 17.57 0.10
CA GLY A 70 11.51 17.93 -0.13
C GLY A 70 12.52 16.96 0.46
N ILE A 71 12.24 16.36 1.63
CA ILE A 71 13.17 15.43 2.30
C ILE A 71 13.41 14.13 1.52
N ASN A 72 12.50 13.77 0.61
CA ASN A 72 12.73 12.62 -0.27
C ASN A 72 13.91 12.86 -1.21
N VAL A 73 14.14 14.12 -1.63
CA VAL A 73 15.21 14.47 -2.58
C VAL A 73 16.62 14.15 -2.06
N PRO A 74 17.05 14.60 -0.87
CA PRO A 74 18.37 14.25 -0.35
C PRO A 74 18.48 12.74 -0.06
N LEU A 75 17.42 12.09 0.42
CA LEU A 75 17.40 10.65 0.62
C LEU A 75 17.63 9.89 -0.70
N SER A 76 16.92 10.29 -1.76
CA SER A 76 17.10 9.74 -3.11
C SER A 76 18.50 10.00 -3.66
N ALA A 77 19.08 11.19 -3.43
CA ALA A 77 20.44 11.50 -3.87
C ALA A 77 21.48 10.58 -3.21
N VAL A 78 21.37 10.33 -1.91
CA VAL A 78 22.23 9.38 -1.19
C VAL A 78 22.04 7.96 -1.73
N ALA A 79 20.79 7.53 -1.96
CA ALA A 79 20.51 6.22 -2.53
C ALA A 79 21.10 6.05 -3.94
N ILE A 80 21.04 7.08 -4.79
CA ILE A 80 21.66 7.09 -6.13
C ILE A 80 23.18 6.99 -6.02
N LEU A 81 23.81 7.81 -5.17
CA LEU A 81 25.27 7.79 -4.94
C LEU A 81 25.75 6.41 -4.48
N MET A 82 25.04 5.79 -3.53
CA MET A 82 25.34 4.44 -3.05
C MET A 82 25.09 3.40 -4.15
N GLY A 83 24.01 3.55 -4.93
CA GLY A 83 23.69 2.69 -6.05
C GLY A 83 24.81 2.68 -7.10
N VAL A 84 25.25 3.86 -7.56
CA VAL A 84 26.34 4.00 -8.54
C VAL A 84 27.65 3.38 -8.02
N LYS A 85 27.91 3.47 -6.72
CA LYS A 85 29.16 2.97 -6.12
C LYS A 85 29.18 1.47 -5.87
N PHE A 86 28.05 0.88 -5.48
CA PHE A 86 27.98 -0.49 -4.97
C PHE A 86 27.23 -1.47 -5.87
N LEU A 87 26.38 -1.00 -6.79
CA LEU A 87 25.67 -1.88 -7.72
C LEU A 87 26.60 -2.22 -8.89
N ARG A 88 26.82 -3.52 -9.11
CA ARG A 88 27.36 -4.01 -10.38
C ARG A 88 26.24 -4.15 -11.39
N GLU A 89 26.51 -3.76 -12.63
CA GLU A 89 25.62 -3.96 -13.77
C GLU A 89 25.23 -5.45 -13.86
N SER A 90 23.95 -5.75 -13.65
CA SER A 90 23.40 -7.08 -13.88
C SER A 90 22.57 -7.04 -15.16
N ARG A 91 23.17 -7.48 -16.27
CA ARG A 91 22.45 -7.67 -17.53
C ARG A 91 21.77 -9.03 -17.51
N ALA A 92 20.44 -9.05 -17.64
CA ALA A 92 19.74 -10.25 -18.03
C ALA A 92 20.01 -10.48 -19.53
N GLU A 93 20.65 -11.59 -19.89
CA GLU A 93 20.80 -12.00 -21.29
C GLU A 93 19.46 -12.57 -21.80
N GLY A 94 18.88 -11.96 -22.83
CA GLY A 94 17.70 -12.48 -23.53
C GLY A 94 16.84 -11.42 -24.24
N GLU A 95 16.34 -11.75 -25.44
CA GLU A 95 15.34 -10.96 -26.17
C GLU A 95 13.96 -11.07 -25.49
N ARG A 96 13.68 -10.22 -24.50
CA ARG A 96 12.31 -10.08 -23.97
C ARG A 96 11.66 -8.83 -24.52
N ARG A 97 10.72 -9.01 -25.45
CA ARG A 97 9.87 -7.93 -25.96
C ARG A 97 8.89 -7.51 -24.87
N TYR A 98 9.01 -6.28 -24.39
CA TYR A 98 8.09 -5.70 -23.39
C TYR A 98 6.71 -5.46 -24.01
N ASP A 99 5.64 -5.87 -23.32
CA ASP A 99 4.26 -5.48 -23.67
C ASP A 99 4.00 -4.03 -23.20
N ILE A 100 4.64 -3.09 -23.89
CA ILE A 100 4.47 -1.64 -23.68
C ILE A 100 2.99 -1.22 -23.77
N PRO A 101 2.19 -1.71 -24.73
CA PRO A 101 0.76 -1.40 -24.79
C PRO A 101 0.01 -1.81 -23.51
N GLY A 102 0.25 -3.01 -22.99
CA GLY A 102 -0.36 -3.50 -21.74
C GLY A 102 0.04 -2.66 -20.51
N VAL A 103 1.31 -2.28 -20.40
CA VAL A 103 1.80 -1.42 -19.31
C VAL A 103 1.13 -0.04 -19.35
N VAL A 104 1.00 0.57 -20.54
CA VAL A 104 0.36 1.88 -20.70
C VAL A 104 -1.14 1.80 -20.38
N MET A 105 -1.85 0.78 -20.87
CA MET A 105 -3.27 0.59 -20.59
C MET A 105 -3.55 0.35 -19.12
N SER A 106 -2.79 -0.51 -18.45
CA SER A 106 -2.95 -0.77 -17.01
C SER A 106 -2.67 0.48 -16.18
N ALA A 107 -1.59 1.23 -16.47
CA ALA A 107 -1.26 2.46 -15.78
C ALA A 107 -2.35 3.54 -15.95
N ILE A 108 -2.88 3.71 -17.16
CA ILE A 108 -3.95 4.67 -17.44
C ILE A 108 -5.26 4.23 -16.77
N GLY A 109 -5.65 2.95 -16.86
CA GLY A 109 -6.88 2.44 -16.28
C GLY A 109 -6.91 2.53 -14.76
N LEU A 110 -5.82 2.11 -14.10
CA LEU A 110 -5.64 2.27 -12.65
C LEU A 110 -5.61 3.73 -12.23
N GLY A 111 -4.87 4.57 -12.97
CA GLY A 111 -4.78 6.00 -12.71
C GLY A 111 -6.14 6.68 -12.79
N MET A 112 -6.94 6.36 -13.82
CA MET A 112 -8.30 6.87 -13.99
C MET A 112 -9.24 6.42 -12.86
N LEU A 113 -9.18 5.14 -12.45
CA LEU A 113 -9.99 4.66 -11.33
C LEU A 113 -9.63 5.34 -10.02
N VAL A 114 -8.36 5.34 -9.65
CA VAL A 114 -7.88 5.95 -8.40
C VAL A 114 -8.21 7.44 -8.38
N TYR A 115 -8.01 8.14 -9.49
CA TYR A 115 -8.32 9.56 -9.61
C TYR A 115 -9.84 9.83 -9.58
N GLY A 116 -10.63 9.00 -10.27
CA GLY A 116 -12.08 9.06 -10.27
C GLY A 116 -12.66 8.89 -8.87
N PHE A 117 -12.21 7.87 -8.11
CA PHE A 117 -12.60 7.69 -6.72
C PHE A 117 -12.19 8.90 -5.86
N THR A 118 -10.93 9.34 -5.97
CA THR A 118 -10.44 10.48 -5.16
C THR A 118 -11.27 11.75 -5.37
N ILE A 119 -11.63 12.08 -6.62
CA ILE A 119 -12.45 13.26 -6.93
C ILE A 119 -13.91 13.08 -6.49
N ALA A 120 -14.43 11.85 -6.50
CA ALA A 120 -15.81 11.57 -6.06
C ALA A 120 -16.08 12.02 -4.61
N GLY A 121 -15.02 12.10 -3.79
CA GLY A 121 -15.07 12.59 -2.41
C GLY A 121 -14.86 14.09 -2.24
N GLU A 122 -14.60 14.87 -3.30
CA GLU A 122 -14.47 16.33 -3.22
C GLU A 122 -15.83 17.04 -3.22
N GLU A 123 -15.98 18.08 -2.40
CA GLU A 123 -17.15 18.96 -2.40
C GLU A 123 -17.37 19.57 -3.80
N GLY A 124 -18.60 19.43 -4.33
CA GLY A 124 -18.97 19.92 -5.66
C GLY A 124 -18.60 18.99 -6.83
N ARG A 125 -17.86 17.90 -6.59
CA ARG A 125 -17.53 16.88 -7.60
C ARG A 125 -18.00 15.47 -7.20
N GLY A 126 -19.18 15.42 -6.57
CA GLY A 126 -19.77 14.20 -6.06
C GLY A 126 -19.91 13.07 -7.10
N TRP A 127 -20.39 11.92 -6.65
CA TRP A 127 -20.51 10.68 -7.43
C TRP A 127 -21.22 10.80 -8.78
N THR A 128 -22.07 11.81 -8.96
CA THR A 128 -22.82 12.09 -10.18
C THR A 128 -22.16 13.11 -11.11
N ALA A 129 -21.01 13.67 -10.73
CA ALA A 129 -20.30 14.63 -11.57
C ALA A 129 -19.83 13.94 -12.87
N PRO A 130 -20.00 14.59 -14.05
CA PRO A 130 -19.66 13.99 -15.33
C PRO A 130 -18.20 13.53 -15.40
N LEU A 131 -17.29 14.28 -14.76
CA LEU A 131 -15.86 13.97 -14.67
C LEU A 131 -15.59 12.71 -13.83
N THR A 132 -16.25 12.57 -12.69
CA THR A 132 -16.15 11.41 -11.80
C THR A 132 -16.67 10.15 -12.49
N LEU A 133 -17.82 10.24 -13.17
CA LEU A 133 -18.39 9.14 -13.96
C LEU A 133 -17.50 8.77 -15.15
N THR A 134 -16.97 9.74 -15.90
CA THR A 134 -16.07 9.43 -17.03
C THR A 134 -14.76 8.81 -16.59
N LEU A 135 -14.17 9.25 -15.47
CA LEU A 135 -12.94 8.66 -14.94
C LEU A 135 -13.18 7.26 -14.37
N THR A 136 -14.28 7.05 -13.66
CA THR A 136 -14.59 5.75 -13.02
C THR A 136 -15.04 4.72 -14.05
N ILE A 137 -15.99 5.07 -14.92
CA ILE A 137 -16.47 4.19 -15.99
C ILE A 137 -15.38 4.00 -17.06
N GLY A 138 -14.66 5.07 -17.41
CA GLY A 138 -13.54 5.02 -18.35
C GLY A 138 -12.38 4.19 -17.84
N GLY A 139 -11.99 4.33 -16.56
CA GLY A 139 -10.97 3.50 -15.94
C GLY A 139 -11.37 2.02 -15.89
N PHE A 140 -12.63 1.73 -15.56
CA PHE A 140 -13.16 0.36 -15.60
C PHE A 140 -13.16 -0.22 -17.01
N LEU A 141 -13.59 0.55 -18.01
CA LEU A 141 -13.56 0.16 -19.43
C LEU A 141 -12.12 -0.09 -19.91
N VAL A 142 -11.18 0.79 -19.59
CA VAL A 142 -9.77 0.62 -19.97
C VAL A 142 -9.18 -0.63 -19.32
N LEU A 143 -9.53 -0.94 -18.07
CA LEU A 143 -9.12 -2.19 -17.42
C LEU A 143 -9.79 -3.43 -18.04
N VAL A 144 -11.05 -3.34 -18.46
CA VAL A 144 -11.71 -4.43 -19.20
C VAL A 144 -11.06 -4.64 -20.56
N VAL A 145 -10.74 -3.57 -21.28
CA VAL A 145 -10.03 -3.67 -22.57
C VAL A 145 -8.61 -4.18 -22.38
N PHE A 146 -7.90 -3.77 -21.32
CA PHE A 146 -6.61 -4.32 -20.93
C PHE A 146 -6.71 -5.84 -20.70
N VAL A 147 -7.69 -6.29 -19.92
CA VAL A 147 -7.94 -7.72 -19.68
C VAL A 147 -8.26 -8.48 -20.98
N LEU A 148 -9.01 -7.88 -21.90
CA LEU A 148 -9.32 -8.46 -23.21
C LEU A 148 -8.13 -8.45 -24.17
N TRP A 149 -7.24 -7.46 -24.07
CA TRP A 149 -5.98 -7.35 -24.81
C TRP A 149 -4.98 -8.39 -24.33
N GLU A 150 -4.83 -8.54 -23.01
CA GLU A 150 -3.99 -9.58 -22.39
C GLU A 150 -4.40 -10.98 -22.83
N ARG A 151 -5.72 -11.22 -22.98
CA ARG A 151 -6.28 -12.48 -23.48
C ARG A 151 -5.88 -12.81 -24.92
N ARG A 152 -5.48 -11.82 -25.72
CA ARG A 152 -5.07 -11.98 -27.12
C ARG A 152 -3.56 -11.80 -27.34
N SER A 153 -2.82 -11.29 -26.35
CA SER A 153 -1.40 -11.03 -26.46
C SER A 153 -0.58 -12.32 -26.47
N SER A 154 0.45 -12.37 -27.32
CA SER A 154 1.37 -13.51 -27.47
C SER A 154 2.34 -13.66 -26.29
N HIS A 155 2.49 -12.59 -25.50
CA HIS A 155 3.28 -12.52 -24.25
C HIS A 155 2.42 -11.87 -23.15
N PRO A 156 1.43 -12.59 -22.59
CA PRO A 156 0.51 -12.01 -21.62
C PRO A 156 1.26 -11.62 -20.33
N LEU A 157 1.14 -10.35 -19.91
CA LEU A 157 1.68 -9.86 -18.63
C LEU A 157 0.96 -10.53 -17.43
N LEU A 158 -0.34 -10.76 -17.54
CA LEU A 158 -1.15 -11.49 -16.57
C LEU A 158 -1.63 -12.81 -17.20
N PRO A 159 -1.06 -13.96 -16.82
CA PRO A 159 -1.65 -15.24 -17.16
C PRO A 159 -3.07 -15.28 -16.58
N MET A 160 -4.09 -15.28 -17.43
CA MET A 160 -5.51 -15.23 -17.03
C MET A 160 -5.92 -16.36 -16.06
N ARG A 161 -5.10 -17.42 -15.96
CA ARG A 161 -5.16 -18.48 -14.96
C ARG A 161 -5.07 -17.95 -13.52
N VAL A 162 -4.46 -16.78 -13.32
CA VAL A 162 -4.27 -16.11 -12.02
C VAL A 162 -5.57 -15.58 -11.41
N PHE A 163 -6.54 -15.17 -12.23
CA PHE A 163 -7.83 -14.65 -11.75
C PHE A 163 -8.88 -15.74 -11.53
N MET A 164 -8.73 -16.93 -12.13
CA MET A 164 -9.68 -18.04 -12.01
C MET A 164 -9.52 -18.84 -10.71
N ASP A 165 -8.46 -18.61 -9.94
CA ASP A 165 -8.29 -19.24 -8.62
C ASP A 165 -9.10 -18.47 -7.56
N ARG A 166 -10.12 -19.15 -7.02
CA ARG A 166 -11.02 -18.64 -5.99
C ARG A 166 -10.27 -18.22 -4.71
N SER A 167 -9.10 -18.81 -4.45
CA SER A 167 -8.21 -18.45 -3.34
C SER A 167 -7.54 -17.09 -3.55
N ARG A 168 -7.13 -16.76 -4.80
CA ARG A 168 -6.50 -15.48 -5.14
C ARG A 168 -7.52 -14.35 -5.21
N GLY A 169 -8.71 -14.60 -5.78
CA GLY A 169 -9.81 -13.62 -5.78
C GLY A 169 -10.22 -13.20 -4.35
N GLY A 170 -10.32 -14.17 -3.43
CA GLY A 170 -10.54 -13.89 -2.02
C GLY A 170 -9.38 -13.11 -1.39
N SER A 171 -8.14 -13.38 -1.81
CA SER A 171 -6.97 -12.66 -1.30
C SER A 171 -6.95 -11.19 -1.73
N TYR A 172 -7.26 -10.91 -3.00
CA TYR A 172 -7.37 -9.52 -3.49
C TYR A 172 -8.49 -8.75 -2.79
N LEU A 173 -9.66 -9.37 -2.63
CA LEU A 173 -10.77 -8.72 -1.91
C LEU A 173 -10.39 -8.38 -0.47
N ALA A 174 -9.73 -9.30 0.24
CA ALA A 174 -9.26 -9.05 1.60
C ALA A 174 -8.24 -7.90 1.65
N LEU A 175 -7.29 -7.84 0.70
CA LEU A 175 -6.33 -6.73 0.60
C LEU A 175 -7.02 -5.38 0.36
N VAL A 176 -8.04 -5.31 -0.50
CA VAL A 176 -8.85 -4.08 -0.69
C VAL A 176 -9.51 -3.67 0.61
N LEU A 177 -10.17 -4.61 1.29
CA LEU A 177 -10.87 -4.33 2.56
C LEU A 177 -9.90 -3.85 3.64
N THR A 178 -8.72 -4.46 3.76
CA THR A 178 -7.68 -4.01 4.68
C THR A 178 -7.19 -2.60 4.34
N ALA A 179 -6.98 -2.28 3.05
CA ALA A 179 -6.56 -0.95 2.63
C ALA A 179 -7.62 0.14 2.87
N ILE A 180 -8.90 -0.18 2.65
CA ILE A 180 -10.03 0.70 3.01
C ILE A 180 -10.02 0.98 4.51
N GLY A 181 -9.91 -0.08 5.32
CA GLY A 181 -9.92 0.03 6.78
C GLY A 181 -8.73 0.80 7.35
N LEU A 182 -7.53 0.60 6.80
CA LEU A 182 -6.34 1.37 7.19
C LEU A 182 -6.50 2.86 6.88
N SER A 183 -7.04 3.17 5.70
CA SER A 183 -7.30 4.57 5.32
C SER A 183 -8.29 5.22 6.29
N ALA A 184 -9.33 4.48 6.70
CA ALA A 184 -10.30 4.92 7.71
C ALA A 184 -9.66 5.18 9.06
N LEU A 185 -8.86 4.24 9.54
CA LEU A 185 -8.14 4.36 10.81
C LEU A 185 -7.23 5.59 10.81
N PHE A 186 -6.35 5.72 9.81
CA PHE A 186 -5.40 6.84 9.77
C PHE A 186 -6.11 8.18 9.68
N PHE A 187 -7.17 8.29 8.88
CA PHE A 187 -7.93 9.53 8.74
C PHE A 187 -8.63 9.91 10.05
N PHE A 188 -9.52 9.06 10.56
CA PHE A 188 -10.31 9.38 11.74
C PHE A 188 -9.45 9.58 12.98
N LEU A 189 -8.41 8.76 13.16
CA LEU A 189 -7.57 8.85 14.33
C LEU A 189 -6.68 10.11 14.28
N THR A 190 -6.23 10.52 13.09
CA THR A 190 -5.53 11.81 12.92
C THR A 190 -6.44 12.98 13.26
N PHE A 191 -7.70 12.98 12.78
CA PHE A 191 -8.66 14.02 13.12
C PHE A 191 -9.04 14.04 14.61
N TYR A 192 -9.16 12.87 15.23
CA TYR A 192 -9.42 12.77 16.67
C TYR A 192 -8.21 13.27 17.49
N PHE A 193 -6.99 12.89 17.12
CA PHE A 193 -5.78 13.33 17.80
C PHE A 193 -5.56 14.85 17.68
N GLN A 194 -5.71 15.41 16.48
CA GLN A 194 -5.45 16.84 16.26
C GLN A 194 -6.63 17.72 16.62
N GLY A 195 -7.85 17.30 16.27
CA GLY A 195 -9.08 18.06 16.50
C GLY A 195 -9.60 17.95 17.93
N SER A 196 -9.81 16.73 18.43
CA SER A 196 -10.43 16.51 19.75
C SER A 196 -9.41 16.59 20.90
N LEU A 197 -8.24 15.96 20.73
CA LEU A 197 -7.18 15.95 21.76
C LEU A 197 -6.21 17.14 21.67
N GLY A 198 -6.30 17.95 20.62
CA GLY A 198 -5.43 19.11 20.42
C GLY A 198 -3.95 18.78 20.25
N LEU A 199 -3.62 17.53 19.88
CA LEU A 199 -2.23 17.09 19.71
C LEU A 199 -1.60 17.78 18.51
N SER A 200 -0.34 18.18 18.67
CA SER A 200 0.48 18.67 17.55
C SER A 200 0.74 17.57 16.51
N PRO A 201 1.03 17.91 15.24
CA PRO A 201 1.33 16.92 14.21
C PRO A 201 2.44 15.93 14.57
N LEU A 202 3.45 16.37 15.33
CA LEU A 202 4.50 15.47 15.84
C LEU A 202 3.95 14.50 16.88
N GLN A 203 3.13 14.97 17.82
CA GLN A 203 2.50 14.11 18.83
C GLN A 203 1.55 13.09 18.17
N THR A 204 0.82 13.48 17.12
CA THR A 204 0.03 12.54 16.30
C THR A 204 0.93 11.49 15.64
N GLY A 205 2.05 11.90 15.05
CA GLY A 205 3.02 10.97 14.44
C GLY A 205 3.62 10.00 15.47
N LEU A 206 3.93 10.49 16.67
CA LEU A 206 4.38 9.66 17.80
C LEU A 206 3.28 8.72 18.29
N ALA A 207 2.01 9.16 18.26
CA ALA A 207 0.88 8.35 18.70
C ALA A 207 0.67 7.10 17.83
N PHE A 208 1.04 7.14 16.54
CA PHE A 208 0.98 6.00 15.62
C PHE A 208 2.20 5.05 15.68
N ILE A 209 3.20 5.34 16.52
CA ILE A 209 4.37 4.43 16.67
C ILE A 209 3.97 3.03 17.14
N PRO A 210 3.06 2.84 18.12
CA PRO A 210 2.63 1.51 18.55
C PRO A 210 2.07 0.68 17.40
N PHE A 211 1.29 1.28 16.52
CA PHE A 211 0.80 0.63 15.30
C PHE A 211 1.95 0.15 14.41
N ALA A 212 2.96 0.98 14.14
CA ALA A 212 4.12 0.61 13.32
C ALA A 212 4.95 -0.52 13.97
N ILE A 213 5.20 -0.43 15.27
CA ILE A 213 5.92 -1.48 16.04
C ILE A 213 5.15 -2.80 15.98
N ALA A 214 3.83 -2.75 16.16
CA ALA A 214 2.97 -3.93 16.09
C ALA A 214 3.05 -4.62 14.72
N ILE A 215 3.04 -3.86 13.63
CA ILE A 215 3.22 -4.41 12.27
C ILE A 215 4.58 -5.08 12.12
N VAL A 216 5.66 -4.39 12.50
CA VAL A 216 7.02 -4.93 12.33
C VAL A 216 7.22 -6.20 13.15
N ALA A 217 6.85 -6.17 14.43
CA ALA A 217 6.97 -7.32 15.32
C ALA A 217 6.12 -8.51 14.85
N THR A 218 4.91 -8.24 14.37
CA THR A 218 4.00 -9.29 13.91
C THR A 218 4.36 -9.82 12.54
N SER A 219 4.92 -8.99 11.64
CA SER A 219 5.32 -9.42 10.29
C SER A 219 6.42 -10.48 10.32
N THR A 220 7.41 -10.34 11.22
CA THR A 220 8.48 -11.33 11.40
C THR A 220 7.94 -12.64 11.96
N LEU A 221 7.04 -12.56 12.95
CA LEU A 221 6.35 -13.71 13.50
C LEU A 221 5.52 -14.42 12.41
N THR A 222 4.76 -13.65 11.63
CA THR A 222 3.89 -14.18 10.57
C THR A 222 4.71 -14.87 9.49
N ALA A 223 5.85 -14.31 9.07
CA ALA A 223 6.75 -14.95 8.12
C ALA A 223 7.29 -16.31 8.61
N SER A 224 7.50 -16.46 9.91
CA SER A 224 7.94 -17.74 10.52
C SER A 224 6.82 -18.77 10.70
N LEU A 225 5.57 -18.30 10.88
CA LEU A 225 4.38 -19.13 11.08
C LEU A 225 3.76 -19.59 9.76
N LEU A 226 3.86 -18.78 8.71
CA LEU A 226 3.24 -19.03 7.40
C LEU A 226 3.60 -20.41 6.81
N PRO A 227 4.88 -20.89 6.84
CA PRO A 227 5.22 -22.23 6.37
C PRO A 227 4.63 -23.37 7.22
N LYS A 228 4.30 -23.11 8.49
CA LYS A 228 3.86 -24.13 9.46
C LYS A 228 2.34 -24.28 9.51
N THR A 229 1.61 -23.16 9.51
CA THR A 229 0.15 -23.14 9.67
C THR A 229 -0.60 -23.01 8.35
N GLY A 230 0.11 -22.63 7.28
CA GLY A 230 -0.50 -22.20 6.03
C GLY A 230 -1.18 -20.82 6.14
N PRO A 231 -1.64 -20.27 5.01
CA PRO A 231 -2.14 -18.90 4.94
C PRO A 231 -3.54 -18.71 5.53
N ARG A 232 -4.44 -19.69 5.39
CA ARG A 232 -5.86 -19.52 5.73
C ARG A 232 -6.11 -19.23 7.22
N PRO A 233 -5.50 -19.93 8.19
CA PRO A 233 -5.71 -19.65 9.62
C PRO A 233 -5.19 -18.26 10.01
N LEU A 234 -4.06 -17.84 9.44
CA LEU A 234 -3.43 -16.54 9.73
C LEU A 234 -4.27 -15.37 9.20
N VAL A 235 -4.82 -15.49 7.99
CA VAL A 235 -5.68 -14.46 7.42
C VAL A 235 -6.98 -14.31 8.21
N VAL A 236 -7.60 -15.43 8.61
CA VAL A 236 -8.84 -15.39 9.37
C VAL A 236 -8.62 -14.81 10.76
N SER A 237 -7.60 -15.28 11.50
CA SER A 237 -7.29 -14.76 12.83
C SER A 237 -6.86 -13.29 12.76
N GLY A 238 -6.00 -12.93 11.81
CA GLY A 238 -5.57 -11.55 11.59
C GLY A 238 -6.73 -10.60 11.27
N SER A 239 -7.65 -11.02 10.40
CA SER A 239 -8.83 -10.22 10.05
C SER A 239 -9.78 -10.05 11.25
N LEU A 240 -9.97 -11.08 12.07
CA LEU A 240 -10.80 -10.99 13.29
C LEU A 240 -10.16 -10.09 14.34
N ILE A 241 -8.84 -10.17 14.53
CA ILE A 241 -8.09 -9.30 15.43
C ILE A 241 -8.17 -7.84 14.96
N ALA A 242 -7.97 -7.59 13.66
CA ALA A 242 -8.10 -6.25 13.08
C ALA A 242 -9.52 -5.69 13.24
N ALA A 243 -10.55 -6.52 13.01
CA ALA A 243 -11.94 -6.14 13.20
C ALA A 243 -12.24 -5.82 14.68
N ALA A 244 -11.73 -6.61 15.62
CA ALA A 244 -11.86 -6.32 17.05
C ALA A 244 -11.19 -4.99 17.44
N GLY A 245 -10.01 -4.69 16.88
CA GLY A 245 -9.33 -3.42 17.09
C GLY A 245 -10.11 -2.23 16.53
N MET A 246 -10.69 -2.38 15.35
CA MET A 246 -11.60 -1.36 14.78
C MET A 246 -12.87 -1.17 15.59
N LEU A 247 -13.45 -2.24 16.14
CA LEU A 247 -14.61 -2.17 17.04
C LEU A 247 -14.27 -1.51 18.38
N MET A 248 -13.04 -1.66 18.88
CA MET A 248 -12.57 -0.89 20.04
C MET A 248 -12.48 0.60 19.70
N LEU A 249 -11.89 0.95 18.55
CA LEU A 249 -11.79 2.34 18.10
C LEU A 249 -13.18 2.96 17.83
N SER A 250 -14.16 2.18 17.38
CA SER A 250 -15.52 2.70 17.16
C SER A 250 -16.25 3.10 18.45
N ARG A 251 -15.71 2.73 19.62
CA ARG A 251 -16.25 3.10 20.94
C ARG A 251 -15.53 4.29 21.59
N LEU A 252 -14.74 5.02 20.80
CA LEU A 252 -14.06 6.24 21.25
C LEU A 252 -15.06 7.28 21.73
N SER A 253 -14.91 7.71 22.99
CA SER A 253 -15.57 8.88 23.58
C SER A 253 -14.58 10.02 23.78
N VAL A 254 -15.06 11.24 24.06
CA VAL A 254 -14.22 12.44 24.24
C VAL A 254 -13.20 12.28 25.38
N ASP A 255 -13.50 11.47 26.39
CA ASP A 255 -12.64 11.25 27.58
C ASP A 255 -11.75 10.00 27.48
N THR A 256 -11.64 9.39 26.29
CA THR A 256 -10.92 8.12 26.15
C THR A 256 -9.42 8.30 26.39
N HIS A 257 -8.86 7.49 27.29
CA HIS A 257 -7.43 7.50 27.57
C HIS A 257 -6.58 7.05 26.38
N LEU A 258 -5.45 7.73 26.18
CA LEU A 258 -4.45 7.39 25.15
C LEU A 258 -4.00 5.92 25.20
N ALA A 259 -3.92 5.32 26.39
CA ALA A 259 -3.57 3.91 26.54
C ALA A 259 -4.57 2.96 25.87
N PHE A 260 -5.87 3.30 25.88
CA PHE A 260 -6.89 2.51 25.19
C PHE A 260 -6.73 2.62 23.67
N ILE A 261 -6.42 3.81 23.17
CA ILE A 261 -6.17 4.07 21.75
C ILE A 261 -4.93 3.30 21.28
N MET A 262 -3.82 3.40 22.01
CA MET A 262 -2.59 2.67 21.70
C MET A 262 -2.80 1.15 21.74
N GLY A 263 -3.59 0.64 22.68
CA GLY A 263 -3.95 -0.78 22.74
C GLY A 263 -4.75 -1.23 21.52
N ALA A 264 -5.71 -0.42 21.08
CA ALA A 264 -6.51 -0.70 19.89
C ALA A 264 -5.66 -0.61 18.60
N GLU A 265 -4.77 0.38 18.49
CA GLU A 265 -3.81 0.51 17.40
C GLU A 265 -2.90 -0.72 17.29
N VAL A 266 -2.37 -1.21 18.42
CA VAL A 266 -1.55 -2.43 18.43
C VAL A 266 -2.38 -3.62 17.96
N LEU A 267 -3.62 -3.75 18.41
CA LEU A 267 -4.52 -4.81 17.96
C LEU A 267 -4.71 -4.77 16.44
N VAL A 268 -5.01 -3.59 15.88
CA VAL A 268 -5.17 -3.43 14.44
C VAL A 268 -3.87 -3.72 13.70
N GLY A 269 -2.73 -3.22 14.17
CA GLY A 269 -1.41 -3.47 13.56
C GLY A 269 -1.05 -4.96 13.53
N VAL A 270 -1.30 -5.68 14.62
CA VAL A 270 -1.13 -7.15 14.70
C VAL A 270 -2.03 -7.84 13.68
N GLY A 271 -3.32 -7.51 13.67
CA GLY A 271 -4.28 -8.13 12.77
C GLY A 271 -3.97 -7.89 11.28
N VAL A 272 -3.59 -6.66 10.94
CA VAL A 272 -3.19 -6.26 9.59
C VAL A 272 -1.94 -7.02 9.14
N ALA A 273 -0.91 -7.11 9.96
CA ALA A 273 0.31 -7.84 9.61
C ALA A 273 0.05 -9.35 9.42
N LEU A 274 -0.78 -9.96 10.27
CA LEU A 274 -1.19 -11.36 10.16
C LEU A 274 -2.02 -11.64 8.90
N ALA A 275 -2.74 -10.65 8.37
CA ALA A 275 -3.52 -10.79 7.15
C ALA A 275 -2.71 -10.46 5.88
N VAL A 276 -2.06 -9.30 5.83
CA VAL A 276 -1.41 -8.78 4.61
C VAL A 276 -0.23 -9.63 4.17
N VAL A 277 0.58 -10.15 5.11
CA VAL A 277 1.76 -10.96 4.77
C VAL A 277 1.36 -12.28 4.06
N PRO A 278 0.44 -13.11 4.62
CA PRO A 278 -0.03 -14.30 3.93
C PRO A 278 -0.80 -13.99 2.66
N LEU A 279 -1.63 -12.94 2.64
CA LEU A 279 -2.41 -12.52 1.45
C LEU A 279 -1.50 -12.15 0.27
N SER A 280 -0.40 -11.44 0.56
CA SER A 280 0.60 -11.09 -0.44
C SER A 280 1.33 -12.34 -0.93
N SER A 281 1.66 -13.26 -0.03
CA SER A 281 2.26 -14.54 -0.41
C SER A 281 1.31 -15.40 -1.24
N THR A 282 0.03 -15.53 -0.88
CA THR A 282 -0.94 -16.34 -1.63
C THR A 282 -1.28 -15.76 -2.99
N ALA A 283 -1.23 -14.44 -3.15
CA ALA A 283 -1.35 -13.80 -4.44
C ALA A 283 -0.18 -14.14 -5.39
N LEU A 284 1.01 -14.46 -4.82
CA LEU A 284 2.23 -14.79 -5.56
C LEU A 284 2.48 -16.29 -5.72
N ILE A 285 1.86 -17.16 -4.89
CA ILE A 285 2.05 -18.63 -4.96
C ILE A 285 1.50 -19.17 -6.29
N GLY A 286 2.33 -19.87 -7.06
CA GLY A 286 1.97 -20.49 -8.35
C GLY A 286 2.01 -19.53 -9.54
N VAL A 287 2.86 -18.52 -9.46
CA VAL A 287 3.24 -17.61 -10.55
C VAL A 287 4.66 -18.00 -10.96
N ASP A 288 4.92 -18.19 -12.26
CA ASP A 288 6.25 -18.53 -12.76
C ASP A 288 7.25 -17.39 -12.44
N ASP A 289 8.54 -17.70 -12.27
CA ASP A 289 9.58 -16.72 -11.88
C ASP A 289 9.66 -15.49 -12.84
N GLY A 290 9.19 -15.64 -14.08
CA GLY A 290 9.06 -14.55 -15.05
C GLY A 290 7.91 -13.58 -14.79
N ASP A 291 6.86 -14.01 -14.10
CA ASP A 291 5.57 -13.30 -13.93
C ASP A 291 5.40 -12.73 -12.51
N ALA A 292 6.30 -13.06 -11.58
CA ALA A 292 6.26 -12.62 -10.19
C ALA A 292 6.24 -11.08 -10.04
N GLY A 293 6.90 -10.38 -10.96
CA GLY A 293 6.88 -8.91 -11.02
C GLY A 293 5.48 -8.36 -11.31
N VAL A 294 4.75 -8.98 -12.23
CA VAL A 294 3.38 -8.54 -12.59
C VAL A 294 2.40 -8.86 -11.47
N ALA A 295 2.52 -10.03 -10.85
CA ALA A 295 1.67 -10.39 -9.71
C ALA A 295 1.89 -9.45 -8.51
N SER A 296 3.13 -9.04 -8.23
CA SER A 296 3.44 -8.04 -7.20
C SER A 296 2.90 -6.64 -7.54
N ALA A 297 2.97 -6.26 -8.82
CA ALA A 297 2.38 -5.02 -9.30
C ALA A 297 0.85 -5.01 -9.13
N LEU A 298 0.19 -6.14 -9.40
CA LEU A 298 -1.25 -6.29 -9.20
C LEU A 298 -1.64 -6.19 -7.72
N VAL A 299 -0.89 -6.82 -6.81
CA VAL A 299 -1.11 -6.67 -5.35
C VAL A 299 -1.02 -5.21 -4.93
N ASN A 300 0.00 -4.48 -5.40
CA ASN A 300 0.14 -3.05 -5.11
C ASN A 300 -1.01 -2.23 -5.70
N ALA A 301 -1.38 -2.49 -6.95
CA ALA A 301 -2.49 -1.82 -7.62
C ALA A 301 -3.81 -1.96 -6.85
N VAL A 302 -4.12 -3.19 -6.40
CA VAL A 302 -5.32 -3.51 -5.61
C VAL A 302 -5.32 -2.77 -4.27
N GLN A 303 -4.17 -2.72 -3.57
CA GLN A 303 -4.04 -1.95 -2.33
C GLN A 303 -4.26 -0.45 -2.56
N GLN A 304 -3.72 0.12 -3.64
CA GLN A 304 -3.90 1.54 -3.96
C GLN A 304 -5.35 1.89 -4.31
N ILE A 305 -6.04 1.01 -5.05
CA ILE A 305 -7.48 1.16 -5.29
C ILE A 305 -8.24 1.14 -3.96
N GLY A 306 -7.95 0.17 -3.09
CA GLY A 306 -8.59 0.08 -1.77
C GLY A 306 -8.35 1.31 -0.91
N ALA A 307 -7.13 1.84 -0.90
CA ALA A 307 -6.81 3.07 -0.18
C ALA A 307 -7.58 4.29 -0.72
N ALA A 308 -7.64 4.43 -2.05
CA ALA A 308 -8.41 5.50 -2.70
C ALA A 308 -9.91 5.40 -2.40
N MET A 309 -10.49 4.19 -2.49
CA MET A 309 -11.88 3.94 -2.13
C MET A 309 -12.14 4.25 -0.65
N GLY A 310 -11.21 3.89 0.23
CA GLY A 310 -11.29 4.22 1.65
C GLY A 310 -11.41 5.72 1.88
N ILE A 311 -10.48 6.51 1.34
CA ILE A 311 -10.50 7.99 1.44
C ILE A 311 -11.82 8.57 0.91
N THR A 312 -12.30 8.04 -0.21
CA THR A 312 -13.54 8.50 -0.85
C THR A 312 -14.77 8.26 0.02
N LEU A 313 -14.92 7.04 0.55
CA LEU A 313 -16.01 6.67 1.43
C LEU A 313 -15.98 7.48 2.73
N LEU A 314 -14.78 7.78 3.24
CA LEU A 314 -14.59 8.59 4.44
C LEU A 314 -15.02 10.03 4.23
N ASN A 315 -14.63 10.65 3.12
CA ASN A 315 -15.08 12.00 2.78
C ASN A 315 -16.59 12.05 2.59
N ALA A 316 -17.19 11.05 1.94
CA ALA A 316 -18.64 10.97 1.79
C ALA A 316 -19.37 10.84 3.14
N ALA A 317 -18.83 10.07 4.08
CA ALA A 317 -19.37 9.93 5.43
C ALA A 317 -19.19 11.21 6.27
N ALA A 318 -18.06 11.91 6.13
CA ALA A 318 -17.82 13.18 6.81
C ALA A 318 -18.76 14.28 6.28
N ALA A 319 -18.96 14.34 4.96
CA ALA A 319 -19.86 15.29 4.31
C ALA A 319 -21.35 15.03 4.64
N SER A 320 -21.74 13.78 4.83
CA SER A 320 -23.12 13.44 5.24
C SER A 320 -23.37 13.66 6.74
N ALA A 321 -22.32 13.62 7.57
CA ALA A 321 -22.40 13.83 9.01
C ALA A 321 -22.33 15.30 9.44
N THR A 322 -21.89 16.21 8.56
CA THR A 322 -21.89 17.66 8.80
C THR A 322 -23.22 18.24 8.29
N PRO A 323 -24.15 18.67 9.16
CA PRO A 323 -25.33 19.38 8.71
C PRO A 323 -24.86 20.71 8.14
N VAL A 324 -25.14 20.94 6.86
CA VAL A 324 -25.04 22.25 6.23
C VAL A 324 -25.89 23.20 7.08
N THR A 325 -25.23 24.18 7.70
CA THR A 325 -25.89 25.32 8.36
C THR A 325 -26.07 26.44 7.35
#